data_AF-A0A4U8WEK2-F1
#
_entry.id   AF-A0A4U8WEK2-F1
#
_cell.length_a   1.000
_cell.length_b   1.000
_cell.length_c   1.000
_cell.angle_alpha   90.00
_cell.angle_beta   90.00
_cell.angle_gamma   90.00
#
_symmetry.space_group_name_H-M   'P 1'
#
loop_
_entity.id
_entity.type
_entity.pdbx_description
1 polymer ?
#
loop_
_entity_poly.entity_id
_entity_poly.type
_entity_poly.pdbx_seq_one_letter_code
_entity_poly.pdbx_strand_id
1 'polypeptide(L)'
;MNEQFLIKKVVDYLKDNNISFQENTVEYCGIKKNVMVREKTKDMHFVSFCIPTETNYTQTSFIFIDIISNKIELLLTPQYIREID
;
A
#
# COMPACT_ATOMS: atom_id res chain seq x y z
N MET A 1 -8.64 -2.77 -14.66
CA MET A 1 -8.61 -1.77 -13.56
C MET A 1 -7.54 -0.74 -13.90
N ASN A 2 -7.80 0.56 -13.72
CA ASN A 2 -6.87 1.62 -14.10
C ASN A 2 -5.86 1.88 -12.96
N GLU A 3 -4.57 2.07 -13.27
CA GLU A 3 -3.52 2.38 -12.30
C GLU A 3 -3.83 3.64 -11.49
N GLN A 4 -4.37 4.66 -12.15
CA GLN A 4 -4.80 5.92 -11.49
C GLN A 4 -5.89 5.69 -10.45
N PHE A 5 -6.77 4.70 -10.68
CA PHE A 5 -7.79 4.33 -9.70
C PHE A 5 -7.18 3.67 -8.47
N LEU A 6 -6.17 2.80 -8.64
CA LEU A 6 -5.47 2.15 -7.52
C LEU A 6 -4.66 3.15 -6.71
N ILE A 7 -3.96 4.08 -7.36
CA ILE A 7 -3.23 5.17 -6.71
C ILE A 7 -4.19 6.02 -5.87
N LYS A 8 -5.31 6.47 -6.46
CA LYS A 8 -6.31 7.27 -5.74
C LYS A 8 -6.86 6.52 -4.52
N LYS A 9 -7.17 5.24 -4.67
CA LYS A 9 -7.65 4.39 -3.57
C LYS A 9 -6.66 4.33 -2.40
N VAL A 10 -5.35 4.26 -2.69
CA VAL A 10 -4.30 4.27 -1.67
C VAL A 10 -4.19 5.65 -1.01
N VAL A 11 -4.21 6.73 -1.79
CA VAL A 11 -4.20 8.10 -1.25
C VAL A 11 -5.38 8.33 -0.31
N ASP A 12 -6.59 7.95 -0.72
CA ASP A 12 -7.81 8.08 0.09
C ASP A 12 -7.68 7.27 1.39
N TYR A 13 -7.23 6.01 1.33
CA TYR A 13 -7.00 5.19 2.52
C TYR A 13 -5.96 5.80 3.49
N LEU A 14 -4.84 6.30 2.98
CA LEU A 14 -3.79 6.90 3.81
C LEU A 14 -4.29 8.16 4.53
N LYS A 15 -5.08 9.00 3.84
CA LYS A 15 -5.72 10.19 4.41
C LYS A 15 -6.77 9.81 5.46
N ASP A 16 -7.66 8.88 5.14
CA ASP A 16 -8.74 8.44 6.04
C ASP A 16 -8.22 7.81 7.34
N ASN A 17 -7.01 7.22 7.30
CA ASN A 17 -6.37 6.59 8.45
C ASN A 17 -5.29 7.47 9.12
N ASN A 18 -5.17 8.74 8.75
CA ASN A 18 -4.14 9.67 9.27
C ASN A 18 -2.71 9.11 9.21
N ILE A 19 -2.37 8.37 8.15
CA ILE A 19 -1.02 7.86 7.92
C ILE A 19 -0.22 8.97 7.23
N SER A 20 0.94 9.34 7.78
CA SER A 20 1.82 10.34 7.16
C SER A 20 2.48 9.81 5.89
N PHE A 21 2.40 10.56 4.79
CA PHE A 21 3.02 10.21 3.51
C PHE A 21 3.25 11.43 2.61
N GLN A 22 4.10 11.28 1.60
CA GLN A 22 4.31 12.27 0.55
C GLN A 22 3.45 11.95 -0.68
N GLU A 23 2.42 12.76 -0.96
CA GLU A 23 1.44 12.48 -2.02
C GLU A 23 2.06 12.30 -3.42
N ASN A 24 3.11 13.06 -3.73
CA ASN A 24 3.82 12.98 -5.02
C ASN A 24 4.69 11.73 -5.20
N THR A 25 4.77 10.87 -4.18
CA THR A 25 5.55 9.62 -4.21
C THR A 25 4.69 8.37 -4.36
N VAL A 26 3.36 8.53 -4.44
CA VAL A 26 2.45 7.39 -4.55
C VAL A 26 2.46 6.86 -5.98
N GLU A 27 2.92 5.62 -6.17
CA GLU A 27 3.13 5.01 -7.48
C GLU A 27 2.63 3.57 -7.52
N TYR A 28 1.94 3.20 -8.60
CA TYR A 28 1.58 1.81 -8.84
C TYR A 28 2.80 1.02 -9.31
N CYS A 29 3.13 -0.08 -8.61
CA CYS A 29 4.34 -0.85 -8.89
C CYS A 29 4.10 -2.15 -9.67
N GLY A 30 2.85 -2.60 -9.77
CA GLY A 30 2.49 -3.83 -10.48
C GLY A 30 1.75 -4.85 -9.63
N ILE A 31 1.95 -6.12 -9.96
CA ILE A 31 1.33 -7.27 -9.30
C ILE A 31 2.40 -8.09 -8.58
N LYS A 32 2.21 -8.32 -7.28
CA LYS A 32 2.99 -9.27 -6.50
C LYS A 32 2.20 -10.57 -6.39
N LYS A 33 2.81 -11.67 -6.85
CA LYS A 33 2.22 -13.00 -6.75
C LYS A 33 2.51 -13.65 -5.41
N ASN A 34 1.61 -14.54 -4.99
CA ASN A 34 1.75 -15.37 -3.80
C ASN A 34 2.02 -14.60 -2.49
N VAL A 35 1.35 -13.47 -2.29
CA VAL A 35 1.38 -12.74 -1.02
C VAL A 35 0.56 -13.51 0.00
N MET A 36 1.15 -13.80 1.16
CA MET A 36 0.46 -14.46 2.27
C MET A 36 -0.21 -13.40 3.13
N VAL A 37 -1.55 -13.47 3.24
CA VAL A 37 -2.38 -12.60 4.10
C VAL A 37 -3.43 -13.48 4.77
N ARG A 38 -3.52 -13.45 6.09
CA ARG A 38 -4.49 -14.27 6.87
C ARG A 38 -4.49 -15.74 6.48
N GLU A 39 -3.30 -16.34 6.42
CA GLU A 39 -3.12 -17.76 6.05
C GLU A 39 -3.59 -18.13 4.63
N LYS A 40 -3.92 -17.13 3.79
CA LYS A 40 -4.28 -17.32 2.38
C LYS A 40 -3.22 -16.73 1.48
N THR A 41 -2.94 -17.42 0.39
CA THR A 41 -2.05 -16.96 -0.66
C THR A 41 -2.85 -16.24 -1.73
N LYS A 42 -2.48 -15.01 -2.06
CA LYS A 42 -3.19 -14.16 -3.03
C LYS A 42 -2.21 -13.47 -3.98
N ASP A 43 -2.68 -13.21 -5.19
CA ASP A 43 -2.02 -12.28 -6.10
C ASP A 43 -2.61 -10.89 -5.86
N MET A 44 -1.73 -9.90 -5.66
CA MET A 44 -2.15 -8.56 -5.21
C MET A 44 -1.52 -7.49 -6.08
N HIS A 45 -2.28 -6.44 -6.38
CA HIS A 45 -1.71 -5.17 -6.79
C HIS A 45 -0.91 -4.59 -5.63
N PHE A 46 0.17 -3.85 -5.91
CA PHE A 46 0.88 -3.11 -4.88
C PHE A 46 1.27 -1.71 -5.36
N VAL A 47 1.15 -0.77 -4.43
CA VAL A 47 1.40 0.66 -4.64
C VAL A 47 2.44 1.10 -3.62
N SER A 48 3.51 1.73 -4.08
CA SER A 48 4.53 2.31 -3.21
C SER A 48 4.16 3.73 -2.81
N PHE A 49 4.71 4.18 -1.69
CA PHE A 49 4.67 5.57 -1.23
C PHE A 49 5.80 5.80 -0.22
N CYS A 50 6.18 7.06 0.00
CA CYS A 50 7.19 7.45 0.97
C CYS A 50 6.57 8.03 2.24
N ILE A 51 7.01 7.54 3.39
CA ILE A 51 6.73 8.12 4.71
C ILE A 51 7.91 9.00 5.11
N PRO A 52 7.70 10.27 5.48
CA PRO A 52 8.76 11.12 6.03
C PRO A 52 9.17 10.62 7.42
N THR A 53 10.48 10.57 7.68
CA THR A 53 11.01 10.26 9.01
C THR A 53 11.21 11.53 9.84
N GLU A 54 11.57 11.39 11.12
CA GLU A 54 11.97 12.52 11.97
C GLU A 54 13.27 13.19 11.48
N THR A 55 14.06 12.46 10.70
CA THR A 55 15.20 12.99 9.94
C THR A 55 14.75 13.37 8.52
N ASN A 56 15.54 14.16 7.79
CA ASN A 56 15.25 14.57 6.40
C ASN A 56 15.27 13.41 5.35
N TYR A 57 15.08 12.17 5.79
CA TYR A 57 15.00 10.98 4.95
C TYR A 57 13.55 10.53 4.77
N THR A 58 13.32 9.72 3.74
CA THR A 58 12.04 9.06 3.47
C THR A 58 12.19 7.55 3.53
N GLN A 59 11.10 6.89 3.90
CA GLN A 59 11.00 5.45 4.01
C GLN A 59 9.94 4.93 3.03
N THR A 60 10.36 4.10 2.07
CA THR A 60 9.46 3.45 1.13
C THR A 60 8.58 2.42 1.85
N SER A 61 7.28 2.56 1.66
CA SER A 61 6.24 1.68 2.17
C SER A 61 5.34 1.22 1.02
N PHE A 62 4.55 0.19 1.26
CA PHE A 62 3.70 -0.44 0.26
C PHE A 62 2.31 -0.73 0.82
N ILE A 63 1.29 -0.49 0.01
CA ILE A 63 -0.05 -1.04 0.22
C ILE A 63 -0.31 -2.13 -0.81
N PHE A 64 -0.89 -3.24 -0.36
CA PHE A 64 -1.34 -4.33 -1.22
C PHE A 64 -2.86 -4.39 -1.29
N ILE A 65 -3.34 -4.55 -2.51
CA ILE A 65 -4.77 -4.59 -2.86
C ILE A 65 -5.04 -5.93 -3.54
N ASP A 66 -5.96 -6.72 -2.99
CA ASP A 66 -6.35 -8.00 -3.59
C ASP A 66 -6.94 -7.77 -4.99
N ILE A 67 -6.46 -8.51 -5.99
CA ILE A 67 -6.91 -8.39 -7.38
C ILE A 67 -8.38 -8.81 -7.52
N ILE A 68 -8.84 -9.78 -6.72
CA ILE A 68 -10.19 -10.33 -6.83
C ILE A 68 -11.21 -9.43 -6.13
N SER A 69 -11.01 -9.17 -4.83
CA SER A 69 -11.95 -8.38 -4.04
C SER A 69 -11.75 -6.88 -4.14
N ASN A 70 -10.63 -6.44 -4.72
CA ASN A 70 -10.21 -5.03 -4.76
C ASN A 70 -10.11 -4.42 -3.35
N LYS A 71 -9.94 -5.21 -2.29
CA LYS A 71 -9.76 -4.71 -0.92
C LYS A 71 -8.30 -4.43 -0.64
N ILE A 72 -8.02 -3.34 0.09
CA ILE A 72 -6.72 -3.15 0.71
C ILE A 72 -6.63 -4.17 1.84
N GLU A 73 -5.60 -5.02 1.84
CA GLU A 73 -5.48 -6.06 2.87
C GLU A 73 -4.17 -6.01 3.65
N LEU A 74 -3.15 -5.30 3.13
CA LEU A 74 -1.84 -5.26 3.76
C LEU A 74 -1.21 -3.89 3.61
N LEU A 75 -0.70 -3.37 4.72
CA LEU A 75 0.22 -2.24 4.78
C LEU A 75 1.59 -2.76 5.24
N LEU A 76 2.59 -2.53 4.41
CA LEU A 76 3.99 -2.86 4.69
C LEU A 76 4.78 -1.56 4.80
N THR A 77 5.25 -1.25 6.00
CA THR A 77 6.21 -0.17 6.23
C THR A 77 7.55 -0.76 6.66
N PRO A 78 8.65 0.01 6.63
CA PRO A 78 9.91 -0.47 7.19
C PRO A 78 9.85 -0.79 8.69
N GLN A 79 8.87 -0.24 9.41
CA GLN A 79 8.73 -0.39 10.86
C GLN A 79 7.85 -1.57 11.24
N TYR A 80 6.82 -1.87 10.45
CA TYR A 80 5.86 -2.93 10.75
C TYR A 80 5.11 -3.40 9.51
N ILE A 81 4.53 -4.59 9.64
CA ILE A 81 3.54 -5.17 8.74
C ILE A 81 2.19 -5.13 9.44
N ARG A 82 1.15 -4.65 8.76
CA ARG A 82 -0.22 -4.61 9.27
C ARG A 82 -1.19 -5.21 8.25
N GLU A 83 -1.83 -6.30 8.63
CA GLU A 83 -3.01 -6.81 7.91
C GLU A 83 -4.24 -5.94 8.23
N ILE A 84 -5.12 -5.72 7.25
CA ILE A 84 -6.24 -4.75 7.31
C ILE A 84 -7.57 -5.50 7.14
N ASP A 85 -8.51 -5.29 8.06
CA ASP A 85 -9.84 -5.96 8.13
C ASP A 85 -10.83 -5.55 7.02
#